data_AF-A0A9D4ZVJ1-F1
#
_entry.id   AF-A0A9D4ZVJ1-F1
#
_cell.length_a   1.000
_cell.length_b   1.000
_cell.length_c   1.000
_cell.angle_alpha   90.00
_cell.angle_beta   90.00
_cell.angle_gamma   90.00
#
_symmetry.space_group_name_H-M   'P 1'
#
loop_
_entity.id
_entity.type
_entity.pdbx_description
1 polymer ?
#
loop_
_entity_poly.entity_id
_entity_poly.type
_entity_poly.pdbx_seq_one_letter_code
_entity_poly.pdbx_strand_id
1 'polypeptide(L)'
;MWLFKVIFYTKGSFVKDERLRYDGGDVYALSGQDSDFWSFFEVCDLIKGIDSSLNIDDVKLWWKHEYGCLEKDLKPFVNDEDATVLVFYTEKSNCDVEIYTEPRSSSGEKTYMERYTQSQDYQAVRRLIWRGGEEEIIHDFDEDIDDGLNIGVDNCEYIREPDDDAGTSQ
;
A
#
# COMPACT_ATOMS: atom_id res chain seq x y z
N MET A 1 -16.88 -8.99 11.18
CA MET A 1 -16.06 -10.13 10.78
C MET A 1 -15.97 -10.28 9.26
N TRP A 2 -15.15 -9.41 8.68
CA TRP A 2 -14.67 -9.52 7.31
C TRP A 2 -13.29 -10.19 7.37
N LEU A 3 -13.02 -11.09 6.41
CA LEU A 3 -11.71 -11.73 6.29
C LEU A 3 -11.05 -11.23 5.02
N PHE A 4 -9.78 -10.85 5.12
CA PHE A 4 -9.01 -10.35 3.98
C PHE A 4 -7.63 -11.01 3.90
N LYS A 5 -6.97 -10.85 2.76
CA LYS A 5 -5.59 -11.27 2.56
C LYS A 5 -4.65 -10.06 2.57
N VAL A 6 -3.47 -10.32 3.10
CA VAL A 6 -2.38 -9.35 3.25
C VAL A 6 -1.14 -9.89 2.56
N ILE A 7 -0.51 -9.06 1.74
CA ILE A 7 0.74 -9.39 1.05
C ILE A 7 1.84 -8.54 1.67
N PHE A 8 2.83 -9.19 2.28
CA PHE A 8 4.01 -8.55 2.84
C PHE A 8 5.15 -8.57 1.83
N TYR A 9 5.74 -7.41 1.58
CA TYR A 9 6.96 -7.22 0.80
C TYR A 9 8.08 -6.83 1.77
N THR A 10 9.02 -7.74 2.03
CA THR A 10 10.11 -7.54 2.98
C THR A 10 11.47 -7.47 2.29
N LYS A 11 12.49 -6.92 2.94
CA LYS A 11 13.90 -6.87 2.46
C LYS A 11 14.15 -6.22 1.08
N GLY A 12 13.15 -5.56 0.49
CA GLY A 12 13.30 -4.83 -0.76
C GLY A 12 13.61 -3.36 -0.52
N SER A 13 13.48 -2.55 -1.57
CA SER A 13 13.69 -1.11 -1.48
C SER A 13 12.85 -0.36 -2.49
N PHE A 14 12.36 0.83 -2.10
CA PHE A 14 11.68 1.72 -3.04
C PHE A 14 12.70 2.38 -3.98
N VAL A 15 12.44 2.27 -5.28
CA VAL A 15 13.27 2.83 -6.36
C VAL A 15 12.36 3.60 -7.30
N LYS A 16 12.79 4.79 -7.74
CA LYS A 16 12.12 5.53 -8.82
C LYS A 16 13.00 5.53 -10.05
N ASP A 17 12.53 4.82 -11.06
CA ASP A 17 13.16 4.67 -12.35
C ASP A 17 12.02 4.71 -13.39
N GLU A 18 11.79 5.91 -13.92
CA GLU A 18 10.57 6.36 -14.63
C GLU A 18 9.30 6.34 -13.75
N ARG A 19 9.00 5.22 -13.11
CA ARG A 19 7.90 5.04 -12.15
C ARG A 19 8.43 4.54 -10.79
N LEU A 20 7.71 4.87 -9.72
CA LEU A 20 8.01 4.32 -8.39
C LEU A 20 7.68 2.82 -8.36
N ARG A 21 8.68 2.01 -8.00
CA ARG A 21 8.55 0.56 -7.79
C ARG A 21 9.19 0.13 -6.49
N TYR A 22 8.77 -1.03 -5.99
CA TYR A 22 9.46 -1.73 -4.91
C TYR A 22 10.30 -2.84 -5.54
N ASP A 23 11.62 -2.72 -5.42
CA ASP A 23 12.58 -3.57 -6.11
C ASP A 23 13.24 -4.57 -5.16
N GLY A 24 13.35 -5.81 -5.62
CA GLY A 24 13.86 -6.95 -4.85
C GLY A 24 13.00 -7.34 -3.65
N GLY A 25 13.61 -8.08 -2.72
CA GLY A 25 12.97 -8.52 -1.49
C GLY A 25 12.22 -9.85 -1.58
N ASP A 26 11.62 -10.22 -0.45
CA ASP A 26 10.81 -11.43 -0.28
C ASP A 26 9.32 -11.05 -0.24
N VAL A 27 8.45 -11.93 -0.75
CA VAL A 27 6.99 -11.72 -0.79
C VAL A 27 6.27 -12.83 -0.04
N TYR A 28 5.38 -12.46 0.87
CA TYR A 28 4.60 -13.39 1.68
C TYR A 28 3.11 -13.03 1.66
N ALA A 29 2.27 -13.97 1.24
CA ALA A 29 0.82 -13.78 1.22
C ALA A 29 0.15 -14.56 2.35
N LEU A 30 -0.56 -13.87 3.23
CA LEU A 30 -1.32 -14.45 4.34
C LEU A 30 -2.81 -14.16 4.15
N SER A 31 -3.64 -15.20 4.15
CA SER A 31 -5.10 -15.08 3.98
C SER A 31 -5.82 -15.29 5.31
N GLY A 32 -7.07 -14.80 5.39
CA GLY A 32 -7.92 -15.02 6.56
C GLY A 32 -7.58 -14.14 7.76
N GLN A 33 -7.06 -12.93 7.52
CA GLN A 33 -6.84 -11.94 8.57
C GLN A 33 -8.19 -11.37 8.99
N ASP A 34 -8.43 -11.27 10.30
CA ASP A 34 -9.73 -10.88 10.86
C ASP A 34 -9.78 -9.36 11.06
N SER A 35 -10.74 -8.71 10.38
CA SER A 35 -10.93 -7.26 10.48
C SER A 35 -11.19 -6.78 11.91
N ASP A 36 -11.82 -7.60 12.76
CA ASP A 36 -12.19 -7.23 14.12
C ASP A 36 -10.98 -7.29 15.09
N PHE A 37 -9.89 -7.99 14.72
CA PHE A 37 -8.67 -8.15 15.52
C PHE A 37 -7.44 -7.46 14.91
N TRP A 38 -7.54 -7.01 13.67
CA TRP A 38 -6.43 -6.39 12.97
C TRP A 38 -5.90 -5.15 13.69
N SER A 39 -4.59 -5.15 13.95
CA SER A 39 -3.90 -4.08 14.65
C SER A 39 -2.48 -3.92 14.12
N PHE A 40 -1.86 -2.78 14.43
CA PHE A 40 -0.44 -2.57 14.15
C PHE A 40 0.43 -3.62 14.85
N PHE A 41 0.06 -4.02 16.06
CA PHE A 41 0.76 -5.05 16.81
C PHE A 41 0.68 -6.42 16.11
N GLU A 42 -0.50 -6.79 15.61
CA GLU A 42 -0.69 -8.03 14.85
C GLU A 42 0.20 -8.07 13.60
N VAL A 43 0.25 -6.97 12.84
CA VAL A 43 1.17 -6.82 11.70
C VAL A 43 2.63 -7.02 12.11
N CYS A 44 3.06 -6.42 13.20
CA CYS A 44 4.43 -6.55 13.68
C CYS A 44 4.77 -8.01 14.04
N ASP A 45 3.84 -8.72 14.68
CA ASP A 45 4.03 -10.11 15.06
C ASP A 45 4.00 -11.05 13.85
N LEU A 46 3.15 -10.78 12.85
CA LEU A 46 3.15 -11.50 11.57
C LEU A 46 4.48 -11.33 10.84
N ILE A 47 5.00 -10.09 10.75
CA ILE A 47 6.30 -9.83 10.09
C ILE A 47 7.44 -10.56 10.80
N LYS A 48 7.48 -10.54 12.15
CA LYS A 48 8.48 -11.32 12.92
C LYS A 48 8.35 -12.83 12.67
N GLY A 49 7.11 -13.31 12.48
CA GLY A 49 6.83 -14.72 12.21
C GLY A 49 7.31 -15.17 10.83
N ILE A 50 7.11 -14.34 9.79
CA ILE A 50 7.53 -14.65 8.41
C ILE A 50 9.02 -14.36 8.17
N ASP A 51 9.59 -13.37 8.86
CA ASP A 51 10.97 -12.93 8.68
C ASP A 51 11.63 -12.59 10.02
N SER A 52 12.13 -13.62 10.70
CA SER A 52 12.81 -13.46 11.99
C SER A 52 14.12 -12.67 11.92
N SER A 53 14.67 -12.44 10.72
CA SER A 53 15.86 -11.62 10.53
C SER A 53 15.55 -10.12 10.51
N LEU A 54 14.29 -9.76 10.32
CA LEU A 54 13.84 -8.39 10.20
C LEU A 54 13.46 -7.85 11.57
N ASN A 55 14.14 -6.80 11.99
CA ASN A 55 13.79 -6.06 13.20
C ASN A 55 12.81 -4.94 12.86
N ILE A 56 11.62 -4.98 13.45
CA ILE A 56 10.54 -3.99 13.23
C ILE A 56 11.01 -2.58 13.55
N ASP A 57 11.86 -2.42 14.56
CA ASP A 57 12.38 -1.11 14.96
C ASP A 57 13.31 -0.49 13.90
N ASP A 58 13.90 -1.34 13.05
CA ASP A 58 14.85 -0.96 12.00
C ASP A 58 14.17 -0.75 10.64
N VAL A 59 12.84 -0.86 10.58
CA VAL A 59 12.08 -0.62 9.35
C VAL A 59 11.00 0.44 9.55
N LYS A 60 10.47 0.92 8.42
CA LYS A 60 9.18 1.61 8.34
C LYS A 60 8.23 0.74 7.55
N LEU A 61 6.95 0.83 7.90
CA LEU A 61 5.90 0.10 7.20
C LEU A 61 5.07 1.08 6.38
N TRP A 62 4.72 0.63 5.18
CA TRP A 62 3.87 1.34 4.25
C TRP A 62 2.82 0.39 3.74
N TRP A 63 1.64 0.90 3.41
CA TRP A 63 0.56 0.06 2.92
C TRP A 63 -0.21 0.73 1.77
N LYS A 64 -0.79 -0.10 0.92
CA LYS A 64 -1.83 0.31 -0.05
C LYS A 64 -2.82 -0.83 -0.24
N HIS A 65 -3.95 -0.53 -0.85
CA HIS A 65 -4.84 -1.58 -1.36
C HIS A 65 -4.25 -2.23 -2.63
N GLU A 66 -4.67 -3.46 -2.93
CA GLU A 66 -4.14 -4.26 -4.05
C GLU A 66 -4.23 -3.54 -5.41
N TYR A 67 -5.35 -2.86 -5.67
CA TYR A 67 -5.57 -2.12 -6.92
C TYR A 67 -4.88 -0.75 -6.97
N GLY A 68 -4.22 -0.34 -5.90
CA GLY A 68 -3.60 0.98 -5.77
C GLY A 68 -2.24 1.03 -6.45
N CYS A 69 -1.82 2.23 -6.87
CA CYS A 69 -0.49 2.49 -7.38
C CYS A 69 0.42 3.05 -6.27
N LEU A 70 1.72 2.68 -6.31
CA LEU A 70 2.68 3.11 -5.28
C LEU A 70 2.85 4.63 -5.20
N GLU A 71 2.67 5.35 -6.30
CA GLU A 71 2.91 6.80 -6.36
C GLU A 71 1.81 7.63 -5.70
N LYS A 72 0.57 7.14 -5.68
CA LYS A 72 -0.59 7.89 -5.18
C LYS A 72 -1.18 7.27 -3.92
N ASP A 73 -1.24 5.94 -3.85
CA ASP A 73 -2.06 5.22 -2.87
C ASP A 73 -1.25 4.66 -1.70
N LEU A 74 0.08 4.71 -1.77
CA LEU A 74 0.95 4.27 -0.70
C LEU A 74 0.87 5.22 0.50
N LYS A 75 0.55 4.65 1.66
CA LYS A 75 0.32 5.36 2.92
C LYS A 75 1.26 4.80 4.00
N PRO A 76 1.68 5.63 4.97
CA PRO A 76 2.44 5.12 6.11
C PRO A 76 1.56 4.21 6.97
N PHE A 77 2.17 3.18 7.57
CA PHE A 77 1.54 2.26 8.53
C PHE A 77 2.32 2.33 9.84
N VAL A 78 1.85 3.12 10.81
CA VAL A 78 2.65 3.49 11.99
C VAL A 78 1.98 3.07 13.29
N ASN A 79 0.65 3.06 13.34
CA ASN A 79 -0.11 2.82 14.54
C ASN A 79 -1.47 2.16 14.25
N ASP A 80 -2.25 1.90 15.30
CA ASP A 80 -3.58 1.29 15.18
C ASP A 80 -4.62 2.18 14.48
N GLU A 81 -4.39 3.50 14.41
CA GLU A 81 -5.25 4.38 13.62
C GLU A 81 -5.09 4.04 12.13
N ASP A 82 -3.85 3.84 11.67
CA ASP A 82 -3.59 3.41 10.28
C ASP A 82 -4.12 1.99 10.03
N ALA A 83 -4.06 1.09 11.02
CA ALA A 83 -4.66 -0.24 10.95
C ALA A 83 -6.19 -0.19 10.80
N THR A 84 -6.84 0.69 11.54
CA THR A 84 -8.29 0.92 11.44
C THR A 84 -8.67 1.46 10.05
N VAL A 85 -7.89 2.40 9.51
CA VAL A 85 -8.13 2.92 8.16
C VAL A 85 -7.98 1.81 7.13
N LEU A 86 -6.94 0.98 7.24
CA LEU A 86 -6.73 -0.17 6.35
C LEU A 86 -7.94 -1.11 6.35
N VAL A 87 -8.41 -1.51 7.53
CA VAL A 87 -9.60 -2.38 7.68
C VAL A 87 -10.82 -1.75 7.04
N PHE A 88 -11.05 -0.46 7.28
CA PHE A 88 -12.17 0.24 6.68
C PHE A 88 -12.13 0.18 5.14
N TYR A 89 -10.95 0.31 4.54
CA TYR A 89 -10.79 0.17 3.10
C TYR A 89 -11.07 -1.25 2.60
N THR A 90 -10.58 -2.28 3.30
CA THR A 90 -10.81 -3.68 2.89
C THR A 90 -12.27 -4.08 3.00
N GLU A 91 -12.97 -3.66 4.05
CA GLU A 91 -14.39 -3.93 4.24
C GLU A 91 -15.27 -3.19 3.23
N LYS A 92 -14.97 -1.92 2.94
CA LYS A 92 -15.77 -1.12 2.00
C LYS A 92 -15.56 -1.51 0.55
N SER A 93 -14.33 -1.89 0.19
CA SER A 93 -13.93 -2.12 -1.20
C SER A 93 -13.82 -3.61 -1.56
N ASN A 94 -14.03 -4.51 -0.59
CA ASN A 94 -13.82 -5.95 -0.72
C ASN A 94 -12.48 -6.30 -1.37
N CYS A 95 -11.40 -5.69 -0.89
CA CYS A 95 -10.08 -5.81 -1.49
C CYS A 95 -9.02 -6.32 -0.51
N ASP A 96 -7.97 -6.91 -1.08
CA ASP A 96 -6.76 -7.26 -0.35
C ASP A 96 -5.82 -6.05 -0.22
N VAL A 97 -4.82 -6.19 0.65
CA VAL A 97 -3.84 -5.12 0.93
C VAL A 97 -2.41 -5.60 0.80
N GLU A 98 -1.54 -4.64 0.51
CA GLU A 98 -0.11 -4.84 0.38
C GLU A 98 0.61 -3.99 1.42
N ILE A 99 1.52 -4.59 2.17
CA ILE A 99 2.35 -3.95 3.19
C ILE A 99 3.83 -4.11 2.80
N TYR A 100 4.55 -3.01 2.80
CA TYR A 100 5.95 -2.91 2.40
C TYR A 100 6.82 -2.51 3.59
N THR A 101 7.97 -3.15 3.71
CA THR A 101 9.00 -2.74 4.67
C THR A 101 10.02 -1.84 4.00
N GLU A 102 10.42 -0.76 4.65
CA GLU A 102 11.51 0.09 4.19
C GLU A 102 12.60 0.17 5.27
N PRO A 103 13.83 -0.25 4.99
CA PRO A 103 14.92 -0.14 5.95
C PRO A 103 15.14 1.30 6.39
N ARG A 104 15.31 1.51 7.70
CA ARG A 104 15.73 2.80 8.23
C ARG A 104 17.21 3.00 7.94
N SER A 105 17.56 4.21 7.53
CA SER A 105 18.97 4.59 7.41
C SER A 105 19.61 4.62 8.81
N SER A 106 20.72 3.91 8.97
CA SER A 106 21.51 3.91 10.22
C SER A 106 22.04 5.29 10.60
N SER A 107 22.06 6.24 9.66
CA SER A 107 22.44 7.65 9.83
C SER A 107 21.36 8.53 10.45
N GLY A 108 20.15 8.01 10.69
CA GLY A 108 19.00 8.80 11.12
C GLY A 108 18.42 9.69 10.00
N GLU A 109 18.87 9.48 8.76
CA GLU A 109 18.33 10.14 7.59
C GLU A 109 16.92 9.65 7.28
N LYS A 110 16.12 10.53 6.67
CA LYS A 110 14.79 10.17 6.16
C LYS A 110 14.92 9.04 5.15
N THR A 111 14.02 8.08 5.29
CA THR A 111 13.85 6.99 4.33
C THR A 111 13.48 7.53 2.93
N TYR A 112 13.54 6.69 1.91
CA TYR A 112 13.20 7.11 0.54
C TYR A 112 11.77 7.64 0.50
N MET A 113 10.81 6.89 1.04
CA MET A 113 9.40 7.28 0.99
C MET A 113 9.08 8.49 1.87
N GLU A 114 9.79 8.70 2.99
CA GLU A 114 9.64 9.95 3.74
C GLU A 114 10.11 11.19 2.98
N ARG A 115 11.15 11.05 2.15
CA ARG A 115 11.60 12.14 1.27
C ARG A 115 10.60 12.36 0.14
N TYR A 116 10.08 11.26 -0.43
CA TYR A 116 9.09 11.29 -1.50
C TYR A 116 7.78 11.96 -1.07
N THR A 117 7.22 11.54 0.07
CA THR A 117 5.95 12.02 0.62
C THR A 117 6.01 13.40 1.26
N GLN A 118 7.20 13.96 1.52
CA GLN A 118 7.33 15.38 1.91
C GLN A 118 7.39 16.32 0.72
N SER A 119 7.74 15.81 -0.46
CA SER A 119 7.71 16.57 -1.71
C SER A 119 6.30 16.69 -2.29
N GLN A 120 5.36 15.88 -1.83
CA GLN A 120 3.97 15.78 -2.29
C GLN A 120 3.11 16.00 -1.04
N ASP A 121 2.25 17.02 -0.93
CA ASP A 121 1.56 17.41 0.32
C ASP A 121 0.58 16.33 0.90
N TYR A 122 1.10 15.24 1.48
CA TYR A 122 0.32 14.13 2.06
C TYR A 122 -0.51 14.50 3.31
N GLN A 123 -0.18 15.62 3.95
CA GLN A 123 -0.86 16.10 5.18
C GLN A 123 -2.32 16.52 4.93
N ALA A 124 -2.71 16.81 3.68
CA ALA A 124 -4.08 17.19 3.34
C ALA A 124 -5.05 15.99 3.38
N VAL A 125 -4.61 14.82 2.89
CA VAL A 125 -5.46 13.62 2.77
C VAL A 125 -5.80 13.04 4.15
N ARG A 126 -4.82 13.00 5.08
CA ARG A 126 -5.03 12.55 6.47
C ARG A 126 -6.10 13.36 7.22
N ARG A 127 -6.25 14.65 6.88
CA ARG A 127 -7.20 15.54 7.56
C ARG A 127 -8.65 15.39 7.05
N LEU A 128 -8.83 14.89 5.83
CA LEU A 128 -10.15 14.66 5.22
C LEU A 128 -10.80 13.38 5.73
N ILE A 129 -10.02 12.28 5.84
CA ILE A 129 -10.53 10.98 6.30
C ILE A 129 -11.10 11.05 7.73
N TRP A 130 -10.55 11.89 8.61
CA TRP A 130 -11.00 11.99 10.01
C TRP A 130 -12.16 12.97 10.25
N ARG A 131 -12.44 13.89 9.32
CA ARG A 131 -13.56 14.86 9.48
C ARG A 131 -14.91 14.31 9.04
N GLY A 132 -14.94 13.24 8.26
CA GLY A 132 -16.15 12.63 7.71
C GLY A 132 -16.67 11.46 8.54
N GLY A 133 -17.02 11.72 9.82
CA GLY A 133 -17.89 10.81 10.59
C GLY A 133 -19.32 10.72 10.04
N GLU A 134 -19.63 11.51 9.01
CA GLU A 134 -20.84 11.42 8.20
C GLU A 134 -20.42 11.55 6.72
N GLU A 135 -21.11 10.80 5.88
CA GLU A 135 -20.86 10.52 4.48
C GLU A 135 -20.36 11.70 3.64
N GLU A 136 -19.16 11.59 3.08
CA GLU A 136 -18.90 12.01 1.70
C GLU A 136 -18.17 10.86 1.00
N ILE A 137 -18.97 10.01 0.35
CA ILE A 137 -18.46 9.18 -0.72
C ILE A 137 -18.01 10.17 -1.79
N ILE A 138 -16.71 10.28 -2.03
CA ILE A 138 -16.22 10.88 -3.27
C ILE A 138 -16.56 9.87 -4.37
N HIS A 139 -17.82 9.90 -4.78
CA HIS A 139 -18.22 9.55 -6.13
C HIS A 139 -17.82 10.74 -7.01
N ASP A 140 -17.28 10.43 -8.18
CA ASP A 140 -16.90 11.35 -9.27
C ASP A 140 -15.42 11.74 -9.26
N PHE A 141 -14.61 10.81 -9.74
CA PHE A 141 -13.42 11.13 -10.54
C PHE A 141 -13.76 10.87 -12.02
N ASP A 142 -14.83 11.51 -12.52
CA ASP A 142 -15.11 11.61 -13.96
C ASP A 142 -15.33 13.09 -14.32
N GLU A 143 -14.52 13.53 -15.29
CA GLU A 143 -14.65 14.68 -16.20
C GLU A 143 -15.02 16.07 -15.62
N ASP A 144 -13.99 16.89 -15.37
CA ASP A 144 -13.83 18.21 -16.02
C ASP A 144 -12.52 18.87 -15.53
N ILE A 145 -11.41 18.54 -16.21
CA ILE A 145 -10.19 19.36 -16.17
C ILE A 145 -10.05 19.98 -17.57
N ASP A 146 -10.66 21.15 -17.76
CA ASP A 146 -10.26 22.09 -18.81
C ASP A 146 -9.63 23.30 -18.11
N ASP A 147 -8.30 23.23 -17.96
CA ASP A 147 -7.39 24.37 -18.07
C ASP A 147 -5.93 23.91 -17.83
N GLY A 148 -5.28 23.47 -18.91
CA GLY A 148 -3.94 23.96 -19.24
C GLY A 148 -2.71 23.42 -18.48
N LEU A 149 -2.72 22.21 -17.92
CA LEU A 149 -1.49 21.53 -17.48
C LEU A 149 -1.27 20.23 -18.24
N ASN A 150 -0.45 20.32 -19.30
CA ASN A 150 0.05 19.18 -20.06
C ASN A 150 1.03 18.36 -19.20
N ILE A 151 0.48 17.52 -18.31
CA ILE A 151 1.20 16.42 -17.67
C ILE A 151 0.90 15.19 -18.52
N GLY A 152 1.92 14.74 -19.26
CA GLY A 152 1.85 13.59 -20.15
C GLY A 152 1.23 12.39 -19.44
N VAL A 153 0.14 11.90 -20.00
CA VAL A 153 -0.59 10.73 -19.51
C VAL A 153 0.18 9.50 -19.96
N ASP A 154 1.18 9.08 -19.19
CA ASP A 154 1.78 7.76 -19.37
C ASP A 154 0.83 6.72 -18.76
N ASN A 155 -0.01 6.15 -19.62
CA ASN A 155 -0.87 5.00 -19.36
C ASN A 155 -0.12 3.94 -18.53
N CYS A 156 -0.55 3.71 -17.29
CA CYS A 156 -0.24 2.48 -16.57
C CYS A 156 -1.13 1.37 -17.14
N GLU A 157 -0.81 0.89 -18.35
CA GLU A 157 -1.43 -0.31 -18.90
C GLU A 157 -1.04 -1.51 -18.02
N TYR A 158 -2.07 -2.10 -17.43
CA TYR A 158 -2.00 -3.38 -16.74
C TYR A 158 -1.76 -4.47 -17.79
N ILE A 159 -0.52 -4.96 -17.90
CA ILE A 159 -0.23 -6.13 -18.73
C ILE A 159 -0.73 -7.36 -17.95
N ARG A 160 -1.91 -7.86 -18.32
CA ARG A 160 -2.33 -9.22 -17.95
C ARG A 160 -1.36 -10.19 -18.63
N GLU A 161 -0.64 -10.98 -17.85
CA GLU A 161 0.04 -12.16 -18.37
C GLU A 161 -1.01 -13.10 -19.00
N PRO A 162 -0.76 -13.66 -20.19
CA PRO A 162 -1.68 -14.62 -20.78
C PRO A 162 -1.64 -15.93 -19.99
N ASP A 163 -2.83 -16.41 -19.59
CA ASP A 163 -3.04 -17.75 -19.04
C ASP A 163 -2.59 -18.80 -20.06
N ASP A 164 -1.41 -19.39 -19.85
CA ASP A 164 -1.00 -20.63 -20.53
C ASP A 164 -1.77 -21.82 -19.91
N ASP A 165 -3.04 -21.96 -20.26
CA ASP A 165 -3.80 -23.19 -20.01
C ASP A 165 -3.89 -24.06 -21.27
N ALA A 166 -3.70 -25.35 -21.02
CA ALA A 166 -3.38 -26.39 -21.95
C ALA A 166 -4.55 -26.76 -22.87
N GLY A 167 -4.28 -26.81 -24.18
CA GLY A 167 -5.13 -27.46 -25.17
C GLY A 167 -4.50 -28.75 -25.69
N THR A 168 -4.77 -29.88 -25.04
CA THR A 168 -4.52 -31.23 -25.55
C THR A 168 -5.73 -31.73 -26.35
N SER A 169 -5.46 -32.34 -27.53
CA SER A 169 -6.34 -33.18 -28.39
C SER A 169 -7.45 -32.45 -29.17
N GLN A 170 -7.78 -32.79 -30.42
CA GLN A 170 -7.63 -34.03 -31.21
C GLN A 170 -7.18 -33.76 -32.65
#